data_AF-A0A3D2XMK0-F1
#
_entry.id   AF-A0A3D2XMK0-F1
#
_cell.length_a   1.000
_cell.length_b   1.000
_cell.length_c   1.000
_cell.angle_alpha   90.00
_cell.angle_beta   90.00
_cell.angle_gamma   90.00
#
_symmetry.space_group_name_H-M   'P 1'
#
loop_
_entity.id
_entity.type
_entity.pdbx_description
1 polymer ?
#
loop_
_entity_poly.entity_id
_entity_poly.type
_entity_poly.pdbx_seq_one_letter_code
_entity_poly.pdbx_strand_id
1 'polypeptide(L)' 'PGLAIRILGDITAEKVRILQEVDAIFINGLREWDLYDKVWQAGAMLLPVNSVGVMGDE' A
#
# COMPACT_ATOMS: atom_id res chain seq x y z
N PRO A 1 3.20 -2.48 -16.39
CA PRO A 1 3.32 -3.54 -15.36
C PRO A 1 2.38 -3.37 -14.13
N GLY A 2 1.79 -2.19 -13.89
CA GLY A 2 0.77 -2.02 -12.85
C GLY A 2 1.30 -2.27 -11.44
N LEU A 3 0.54 -3.00 -10.61
CA LEU A 3 0.92 -3.33 -9.24
C LEU A 3 2.18 -4.21 -9.12
N ALA A 4 2.55 -4.91 -10.18
CA ALA A 4 3.70 -5.82 -10.18
C ALA A 4 5.02 -5.13 -9.78
N ILE A 5 5.24 -3.87 -10.20
CA ILE A 5 6.46 -3.12 -9.87
C ILE A 5 6.45 -2.53 -8.44
N ARG A 6 5.31 -2.64 -7.75
CA ARG A 6 5.12 -2.15 -6.37
C ARG A 6 5.13 -3.30 -5.36
N ILE A 7 5.32 -4.54 -5.82
CA ILE A 7 5.52 -5.72 -5.00
C ILE A 7 6.96 -6.16 -5.21
N LEU A 8 7.80 -6.03 -4.18
CA LEU A 8 9.18 -6.45 -4.26
C LEU A 8 9.30 -7.95 -3.96
N GLY A 9 10.05 -8.66 -4.80
CA GLY A 9 10.17 -10.12 -4.76
C GLY A 9 9.01 -10.82 -5.47
N ASP A 10 8.64 -12.00 -5.00
CA ASP A 10 7.65 -12.84 -5.66
C ASP A 10 6.25 -12.20 -5.66
N ILE A 11 5.61 -12.21 -6.83
CA ILE A 11 4.26 -11.70 -7.02
C ILE A 11 3.28 -12.85 -6.80
N THR A 12 2.46 -12.73 -5.76
CA THR A 12 1.40 -13.69 -5.43
C THR A 12 0.04 -13.00 -5.41
N ALA A 13 -1.05 -13.74 -5.62
CA ALA A 13 -2.41 -13.19 -5.58
C ALA A 13 -2.73 -12.53 -4.23
N GLU A 14 -2.22 -13.10 -3.14
CA GLU A 14 -2.36 -12.54 -1.79
C GLU A 14 -1.68 -11.17 -1.66
N LYS A 15 -0.43 -11.05 -2.11
CA LYS A 15 0.31 -9.78 -2.09
C LYS A 15 -0.35 -8.71 -2.95
N VAL A 16 -0.91 -9.11 -4.10
CA VAL A 16 -1.68 -8.21 -4.97
C VAL A 16 -2.92 -7.68 -4.25
N ARG A 17 -3.69 -8.57 -3.59
CA ARG A 17 -4.87 -8.17 -2.82
C ARG A 17 -4.53 -7.20 -1.69
N ILE A 18 -3.51 -7.51 -0.89
CA ILE A 18 -3.04 -6.63 0.20
C ILE A 18 -2.68 -5.25 -0.35
N LEU A 19 -1.92 -5.20 -1.44
CA LEU A 19 -1.51 -3.94 -2.03
C LEU A 19 -2.70 -3.15 -2.59
N GLN A 20 -3.71 -3.79 -3.18
CA GLN A 20 -4.93 -3.13 -3.65
C GLN A 20 -5.69 -2.45 -2.50
N GLU A 21 -5.85 -3.14 -1.37
CA GLU A 21 -6.55 -2.62 -0.19
C GLU A 21 -5.81 -1.41 0.40
N VAL A 22 -4.48 -1.52 0.58
CA VAL A 22 -3.65 -0.44 1.13
C VAL A 22 -3.60 0.77 0.19
N ASP A 23 -3.42 0.56 -1.12
CA ASP A 23 -3.38 1.65 -2.10
C ASP A 23 -4.72 2.40 -2.13
N ALA A 24 -5.86 1.69 -2.05
CA ALA A 24 -7.18 2.31 -1.97
C ALA A 24 -7.33 3.21 -0.73
N ILE A 25 -6.93 2.72 0.45
CA ILE A 25 -6.96 3.51 1.70
C ILE A 25 -6.07 4.75 1.58
N PHE A 26 -4.83 4.57 1.09
CA PHE A 26 -3.87 5.66 0.97
C PHE A 26 -4.34 6.75 0.01
N ILE A 27 -4.85 6.38 -1.17
CA ILE A 27 -5.31 7.32 -2.19
C ILE A 27 -6.60 8.02 -1.74
N ASN A 28 -7.53 7.31 -1.09
CA ASN A 28 -8.74 7.91 -0.54
C ASN A 28 -8.40 8.94 0.55
N GLY A 29 -7.48 8.60 1.46
CA GLY A 29 -7.00 9.54 2.48
C GLY A 29 -6.36 10.80 1.86
N LEU A 30 -5.54 10.67 0.81
CA LEU A 30 -5.00 11.84 0.12
C LEU A 30 -6.09 12.73 -0.51
N ARG A 31 -7.20 12.13 -0.99
CA ARG A 31 -8.32 12.88 -1.56
C ARG A 31 -9.15 13.58 -0.49
N GLU A 32 -9.46 12.88 0.60
CA GLU A 32 -10.23 13.44 1.73
C GLU A 32 -9.57 14.65 2.37
N TRP A 33 -8.23 14.72 2.31
CA TRP A 33 -7.43 15.81 2.89
C TRP A 33 -6.94 16.83 1.86
N ASP A 34 -7.46 16.80 0.62
CA ASP A 34 -7.06 17.70 -0.48
C ASP A 34 -5.53 17.73 -0.72
N LEU A 35 -4.88 16.57 -0.60
CA LEU A 35 -3.44 16.38 -0.81
C LEU A 35 -3.12 15.70 -2.14
N TYR A 36 -4.08 14.99 -2.74
CA TYR A 36 -3.85 14.19 -3.94
C TYR A 36 -3.25 15.00 -5.10
N ASP A 37 -3.78 16.19 -5.37
CA ASP A 37 -3.32 17.05 -6.47
C ASP A 37 -2.07 17.88 -6.11
N LYS A 38 -1.55 17.76 -4.88
CA LYS A 38 -0.34 18.45 -4.41
C LYS A 38 0.94 17.65 -4.62
N VAL A 39 0.84 16.43 -5.12
CA VAL A 39 1.97 15.54 -5.35
C VAL A 39 2.02 15.05 -6.79
N TRP A 40 3.23 14.81 -7.29
CA TRP A 40 3.43 14.29 -8.65
C TRP A 40 2.95 12.83 -8.78
N GLN A 41 3.23 12.01 -7.77
CA GLN A 41 2.84 10.60 -7.73
C GLN A 41 2.52 10.17 -6.31
N ALA A 42 1.52 9.30 -6.18
CA ALA A 42 1.12 8.66 -4.94
C ALA A 42 0.81 7.18 -5.18
N GLY A 43 1.20 6.33 -4.24
CA GLY A 43 0.84 4.92 -4.18
C GLY A 43 1.57 4.20 -3.05
N ALA A 44 1.11 2.99 -2.73
CA ALA A 44 1.73 2.12 -1.75
C ALA A 44 2.75 1.15 -2.40
N MET A 45 3.69 0.63 -1.60
CA MET A 45 4.64 -0.41 -1.99
C MET A 45 4.71 -1.49 -0.91
N LEU A 46 4.72 -2.75 -1.33
CA LEU A 46 4.87 -3.90 -0.44
C LEU A 46 6.32 -4.38 -0.44
N LEU A 47 7.00 -4.16 0.68
CA LEU A 47 8.39 -4.55 0.90
C LEU A 47 8.46 -6.00 1.41
N PRO A 48 9.51 -6.77 1.09
CA PRO A 48 9.66 -8.15 1.51
C PRO A 48 10.35 -8.23 2.88
N VAL A 49 9.92 -7.37 3.82
CA VAL A 49 10.48 -7.27 5.16
C VAL A 49 9.37 -7.36 6.19
N ASN A 50 9.65 -8.00 7.30
CA ASN A 50 8.72 -8.14 8.42
C ASN A 50 9.09 -7.14 9.51
N SER A 51 8.08 -6.59 10.18
CA SER A 51 8.23 -5.83 11.42
C SER A 51 7.51 -6.57 12.55
N VAL A 52 7.92 -6.31 13.79
CA VAL A 52 7.19 -6.81 14.95
C VAL A 52 5.92 -5.97 15.10
N GLY A 53 4.76 -6.62 15.02
CA GLY A 53 3.47 -5.99 15.32
C GLY A 53 3.20 -6.00 16.81
N VAL A 54 2.59 -4.92 17.32
CA VAL A 54 1.96 -4.93 18.63
C VAL A 54 0.53 -5.40 18.42
N MET A 55 0.20 -6.57 18.96
CA MET A 55 -1.19 -6.98 19.11
C MET A 55 -1.69 -6.36 20.42
N GLY A 56 -2.83 -5.70 20.40
CA GLY A 56 -3.39 -5.11 21.63
C GLY A 56 -3.62 -6.19 22.68
N ASP A 57 -3.41 -5.84 23.95
CA ASP A 57 -3.83 -6.68 25.07
C ASP A 57 -5.37 -6.62 25.11
N GLU A 58 -6.04 -7.77 24.97
CA GLU A 58 -7.48 -7.86 25.30
C GLU A 58 -7.74 -7.59 26.79
#